data_AF-F9WYM0-F1
#
_entry.id   AF-F9WYM0-F1
#
_cell.length_a   1.000
_cell.length_b   1.000
_cell.length_c   1.000
_cell.angle_alpha   90.00
_cell.angle_beta   90.00
_cell.angle_gamma   90.00
#
_symmetry.space_group_name_H-M   'P 1'
#
loop_
_entity.id
_entity.type
_entity.pdbx_description
1 polymer ?
#
loop_
_entity_poly.entity_id
_entity_poly.type
_entity_poly.pdbx_seq_one_letter_code
_entity_poly.pdbx_strand_id
1 'polypeptide(L)' 'MSHDTVYFSRPRNMGKAAIGCRVTGDKKKSGVIRKYGLNMSRQAFREKAADIGFQKVSRSDSRKLEKGNSTRA' A
#
# COMPACT_ATOMS: atom_id res chain seq x y z
N MET A 1 -15.20 34.15 -18.13
CA MET A 1 -15.16 32.69 -17.83
C MET A 1 -13.71 32.23 -17.68
N SER A 2 -12.98 32.81 -16.72
CA SER A 2 -11.56 32.50 -16.46
C SER A 2 -11.37 31.29 -15.52
N HIS A 3 -12.42 30.86 -14.82
CA HIS A 3 -12.33 29.75 -13.86
C HIS A 3 -12.21 28.38 -14.55
N ASP A 4 -12.81 28.22 -15.74
CA ASP A 4 -12.85 26.94 -16.45
C ASP A 4 -11.48 26.53 -17.02
N THR A 5 -10.65 27.50 -17.41
CA THR A 5 -9.30 27.25 -17.94
C THR A 5 -8.24 27.09 -16.86
N VAL A 6 -8.53 27.53 -15.62
CA VAL A 6 -7.57 27.51 -14.50
C VAL A 6 -7.67 26.21 -13.71
N TYR A 7 -8.87 25.65 -13.56
CA TYR A 7 -9.08 24.42 -12.81
C TYR A 7 -8.42 23.22 -13.51
N PHE A 8 -7.59 22.46 -12.78
CA PHE A 8 -6.84 21.31 -13.32
C PHE A 8 -5.94 21.63 -14.54
N SER A 9 -5.58 22.90 -14.73
CA SER A 9 -4.72 23.39 -15.82
C SER A 9 -3.34 22.72 -15.91
N ARG A 10 -2.84 22.14 -14.80
CA ARG A 10 -1.52 21.51 -14.73
C ARG A 10 -1.61 19.98 -14.69
N PRO A 11 -0.85 19.27 -15.54
CA PRO A 11 -0.83 17.80 -15.56
C PRO A 11 -0.27 17.25 -14.24
N ARG A 12 -0.88 16.17 -13.73
CA ARG A 12 -0.51 15.51 -12.45
C ARG A 12 -0.01 14.08 -12.68
N ASN A 13 0.92 13.93 -13.60
CA ASN A 13 1.43 12.62 -14.00
C ASN A 13 2.46 12.08 -12.99
N MET A 14 3.19 12.98 -12.33
CA MET A 14 4.33 12.63 -11.48
C MET A 14 4.26 13.31 -10.10
N GLY A 15 5.01 12.76 -9.14
CA GLY A 15 5.15 13.32 -7.80
C GLY A 15 4.11 12.83 -6.78
N LYS A 16 4.06 13.49 -5.63
CA LYS A 16 3.23 13.08 -4.48
C LYS A 16 1.73 13.28 -4.73
N ALA A 17 1.37 14.35 -5.44
CA ALA A 17 -0.03 14.70 -5.69
C ALA A 17 -0.69 13.83 -6.78
N ALA A 18 0.12 13.18 -7.62
CA ALA A 18 -0.29 12.32 -8.73
C ALA A 18 -0.83 10.97 -8.27
N ILE A 19 -0.51 10.53 -7.06
CA ILE A 19 -0.81 9.17 -6.60
C ILE A 19 -1.60 9.22 -5.30
N GLY A 20 -2.79 8.63 -5.35
CA GLY A 20 -3.69 8.45 -4.23
C GLY A 20 -3.67 7.02 -3.67
N CYS A 21 -4.22 6.86 -2.47
CA CYS A 21 -4.46 5.55 -1.88
C CYS A 21 -5.63 4.87 -2.61
N ARG A 22 -5.52 3.58 -2.94
CA ARG A 22 -6.64 2.81 -3.52
C ARG A 22 -7.88 2.75 -2.63
N VAL A 23 -7.70 2.78 -1.31
CA VAL A 23 -8.80 2.66 -0.32
C VAL A 23 -9.38 4.01 0.05
N THR A 24 -8.52 5.00 0.31
CA THR A 24 -8.93 6.32 0.83
C THR A 24 -8.99 7.38 -0.28
N GLY A 25 -8.64 7.02 -1.51
CA GLY A 25 -8.50 7.93 -2.64
C GLY A 25 -7.48 9.05 -2.38
N ASP A 26 -7.83 10.23 -2.88
CA ASP A 26 -7.04 11.45 -2.76
C ASP A 26 -7.10 12.09 -1.36
N LYS A 27 -7.95 11.58 -0.45
CA LYS A 27 -8.06 12.09 0.93
C LYS A 27 -6.78 11.87 1.73
N LYS A 28 -6.02 10.80 1.44
CA LYS A 28 -4.72 10.50 2.07
C LYS A 28 -3.63 10.32 1.01
N LYS A 29 -2.95 11.42 0.66
CA LYS A 29 -1.78 11.42 -0.23
C LYS A 29 -0.46 11.16 0.49
N SER A 30 -0.42 11.29 1.82
CA SER A 30 0.80 11.10 2.62
C SER A 30 0.98 9.66 3.10
N GLY A 31 2.21 9.17 3.05
CA GLY A 31 2.57 7.82 3.50
C GLY A 31 1.85 6.69 2.73
N VAL A 32 1.73 6.86 1.42
CA VAL A 32 1.29 5.81 0.49
C VAL A 32 2.45 4.85 0.24
N ILE A 33 2.21 3.57 0.47
CA ILE A 33 3.10 2.46 0.14
C ILE A 33 2.93 2.15 -1.34
N ARG A 34 4.02 2.31 -2.10
CA ARG A 34 4.06 2.12 -3.56
C ARG A 34 4.80 0.84 -3.97
N LYS A 35 5.42 0.15 -3.02
CA LYS A 35 6.17 -1.08 -3.29
C LYS A 35 5.22 -2.14 -3.84
N TYR A 36 5.68 -2.91 -4.82
CA TYR A 36 4.92 -3.98 -5.47
C TYR A 36 3.59 -3.52 -6.11
N GLY A 37 3.43 -2.24 -6.41
CA GLY A 37 2.19 -1.71 -7.00
C GLY A 37 0.99 -1.70 -6.06
N LEU A 38 1.21 -1.77 -4.74
CA LEU A 38 0.14 -1.78 -3.74
C LEU A 38 -0.71 -0.49 -3.78
N ASN A 39 -0.07 0.67 -3.85
CA ASN A 39 -0.70 2.00 -3.87
C ASN A 39 -1.74 2.18 -2.75
N MET A 40 -1.38 1.83 -1.52
CA MET A 40 -2.25 1.94 -0.34
C MET A 40 -1.62 2.83 0.74
N SER A 41 -2.42 3.56 1.50
CA SER A 41 -1.93 4.30 2.65
C SER A 41 -1.44 3.33 3.74
N ARG A 42 -0.45 3.74 4.53
CA ARG A 42 0.12 2.90 5.60
C ARG A 42 -0.90 2.39 6.62
N GLN A 43 -1.99 3.12 6.85
CA GLN A 43 -3.06 2.70 7.77
C GLN A 43 -3.92 1.62 7.14
N ALA A 44 -4.41 1.86 5.93
CA ALA A 44 -5.18 0.87 5.17
C ALA A 44 -4.39 -0.43 4.93
N PHE A 45 -3.08 -0.32 4.66
CA PHE A 45 -2.22 -1.49 4.52
C PHE A 45 -2.17 -2.32 5.80
N ARG A 46 -2.10 -1.71 6.99
CA ARG A 46 -2.04 -2.45 8.26
C ARG A 46 -3.33 -3.19 8.57
N GLU A 47 -4.47 -2.60 8.23
CA GLU A 47 -5.79 -3.22 8.41
C GLU A 47 -5.99 -4.42 7.47
N LYS A 48 -5.38 -4.38 6.27
CA LYS A 48 -5.55 -5.38 5.23
C LYS A 48 -4.34 -6.30 5.01
N ALA A 49 -3.27 -6.14 5.80
CA ALA A 49 -2.03 -6.89 5.62
C ALA A 49 -2.26 -8.40 5.70
N ALA A 50 -3.05 -8.86 6.69
CA ALA A 50 -3.35 -10.27 6.87
C ALA A 50 -4.17 -10.84 5.70
N ASP A 51 -5.19 -10.12 5.22
CA ASP A 51 -6.03 -10.52 4.07
C ASP A 51 -5.22 -10.63 2.77
N ILE A 52 -4.20 -9.78 2.61
CA ILE A 52 -3.28 -9.82 1.46
C ILE A 52 -2.27 -10.99 1.60
N GLY A 53 -2.10 -11.56 2.80
CA GLY A 53 -1.16 -12.63 3.09
C GLY A 53 0.18 -12.17 3.68
N PHE A 54 0.30 -10.91 4.10
CA PHE A 54 1.47 -10.44 4.84
C PHE A 54 1.36 -10.83 6.32
N GLN A 55 2.29 -11.66 6.77
CA GLN A 55 2.43 -12.03 8.17
C GLN A 55 3.68 -11.40 8.80
N LYS A 56 3.56 -10.93 10.05
CA LYS A 56 4.71 -10.45 10.81
C LYS A 56 5.55 -11.65 11.24
N VAL A 57 6.77 -11.76 10.73
CA VAL A 57 7.73 -12.76 11.19
C VAL A 57 8.39 -12.23 12.45
N SER A 58 8.02 -12.75 13.62
CA SER A 58 8.77 -12.50 14.84
C SER A 58 9.96 -13.47 14.93
N ARG A 59 11.02 -13.09 15.67
CA ARG A 59 12.19 -13.98 15.90
C ARG A 59 11.83 -15.34 16.52
N SER A 60 10.67 -15.44 17.16
CA SER A 60 10.13 -16.70 17.69
C SER A 60 9.48 -17.59 16.62
N ASP A 61 8.96 -17.01 15.54
CA ASP A 61 8.16 -17.72 14.53
C ASP A 61 9.01 -18.43 13.46
N SER A 62 10.26 -17.97 13.24
CA SER A 62 11.18 -18.62 12.30
C SER A 62 11.44 -20.09 12.64
N ARG A 63 11.38 -20.46 13.93
CA ARG A 63 11.57 -21.85 14.40
C ARG A 63 10.38 -22.78 14.12
N LYS A 64 9.19 -22.24 13.82
CA LYS A 64 7.99 -23.04 13.50
C LYS A 64 7.90 -23.36 12.00
N LEU A 65 8.37 -22.48 11.12
CA LEU A 65 8.34 -22.72 9.68
C LEU A 65 9.26 -23.87 9.25
N GLU A 66 10.44 -24.01 9.88
CA GLU A 66 11.35 -25.12 9.58
C GLU A 66 10.78 -26.49 9.99
N LYS A 67 10.00 -26.55 11.06
CA LYS A 67 9.41 -27.82 11.54
C LYS A 67 8.21 -28.30 10.73
N GLY A 68 7.57 -27.43 9.94
CA GLY A 68 6.43 -27.78 9.09
C GLY A 68 6.78 -28.36 7.72
N ASN A 69 8.05 -28.25 7.30
CA ASN A 69 8.52 -28.73 5.99
C ASN A 69 9.21 -30.11 6.04
N SER A 70 9.30 -30.74 7.22
CA SER A 70 9.97 -32.04 7.41
C SER A 70 9.05 -33.27 7.24
N THR A 71 7.74 -33.10 7.06
CA THR A 71 6.77 -34.23 7.01
C THR A 71 6.09 -34.44 5.66
N ARG A 72 6.61 -33.85 4.57
CA ARG A 72 6.24 -34.25 3.21
C ARG A 72 7.29 -35.20 2.65
N ALA A 73 7.22 -36.46 3.11
CA ALA A 73 7.70 -37.61 2.37
C ALA A 73 6.58 -38.08 1.43
#